data_AF-A0A3R9QZ51-F1
#
_entry.id   AF-A0A3R9QZ51-F1
#
_cell.length_a   1.000
_cell.length_b   1.000
_cell.length_c   1.000
_cell.angle_alpha   90.00
_cell.angle_beta   90.00
_cell.angle_gamma   90.00
#
_symmetry.space_group_name_H-M   'P 1'
#
loop_
_entity.id
_entity.type
_entity.pdbx_description
1 polymer ?
#
loop_
_entity_poly.entity_id
_entity_poly.type
_entity_poly.pdbx_seq_one_letter_code
_entity_poly.pdbx_strand_id
1 'polypeptide(L)'
;MHQSNDEKGSTKKRIYRPTWNYEKKIEEYEEIFRLYKRKENPYELVFKLGHLHRASSRLPVVIDFTLIEQEIRKRVREGEDLGKIYGYISDLLREINKLKKELPFFSEFFSGRTFESIDNLKRELEGAKAEARRKGLLIRWAKCIRTEGESQLELEVENPTKADIKLTKMVGEGAYIISPLFPISLAPDEVRVLRIPVELEESKTVSLQLHYELVGEVRQTSIQVDVEEIEIVDPISLYLNRPVRVLETLDESEWMFKAITRMPTFTKASSLTEATGWIIEGFLGEGGFYYTYLARKKDTLGALRIPKNSWDHEKLEFKKIDQLSRKRIREEVEILHKVSKIRDEGVEHVIKLIDANEEIPYMVLEYCPKGDLTRVCGRVSEKEALIILLQIGYTLEKCYERGIFHKHGDLKPENILIDKEGRPVLTDFGTALTGPYTGEMGGTARYFCDVPDDRADVYALGRVAVDLVKGREASEKSLKGSLLYGLVHRAMKKEIRMGEFLDEVKRLLIYVK
;
A
#
# COMPACT_ATOMS: atom_id res chain seq x y z
N MET A 1 23.96 16.20 6.86
CA MET A 1 24.40 15.21 7.87
C MET A 1 23.25 15.00 8.84
N HIS A 2 22.51 13.90 8.67
CA HIS A 2 22.44 12.75 9.61
C HIS A 2 21.57 13.08 10.84
N GLN A 3 20.55 12.33 11.25
CA GLN A 3 19.96 11.02 10.92
C GLN A 3 18.64 10.97 11.74
N SER A 4 17.48 10.57 11.17
CA SER A 4 16.74 9.29 11.44
C SER A 4 16.59 8.93 12.93
N ASN A 5 15.51 8.36 13.47
CA ASN A 5 14.14 8.02 13.11
C ASN A 5 13.55 7.40 14.39
N ASP A 6 12.22 7.41 14.50
CA ASP A 6 11.39 6.44 15.23
C ASP A 6 11.61 6.24 16.74
N GLU A 7 10.62 6.69 17.52
CA GLU A 7 9.84 5.75 18.33
C GLU A 7 8.45 6.34 18.62
N LYS A 8 7.43 5.80 17.94
CA LYS A 8 6.04 5.81 18.40
C LYS A 8 5.97 4.92 19.65
N GLY A 9 6.30 5.46 20.82
CA GLY A 9 6.11 4.82 22.11
C GLY A 9 5.00 5.53 22.88
N SER A 10 4.01 4.78 23.36
CA SER A 10 2.87 5.27 24.14
C SER A 10 3.27 6.38 25.12
N THR A 11 2.72 7.59 24.97
CA THR A 11 2.79 8.62 26.01
C THR A 11 1.95 8.17 27.20
N LYS A 12 2.45 7.24 28.01
CA LYS A 12 2.02 7.05 29.39
C LYS A 12 2.37 8.36 30.11
N LYS A 13 1.42 9.29 30.19
CA LYS A 13 1.53 10.48 31.06
C LYS A 13 1.98 9.99 32.43
N ARG A 14 3.19 10.38 32.84
CA ARG A 14 3.75 10.03 34.14
C ARG A 14 2.90 10.75 35.18
N ILE A 15 1.93 10.06 35.75
CA ILE A 15 1.09 10.56 36.84
C ILE A 15 2.03 10.84 38.02
N TYR A 16 2.16 12.10 38.42
CA TYR A 16 2.90 12.49 39.62
C TYR A 16 2.18 11.91 40.84
N ARG A 17 2.89 11.08 41.62
CA ARG A 17 2.38 10.43 42.83
C ARG A 17 3.23 10.91 44.01
N PRO A 18 2.68 11.66 44.98
CA PRO A 18 3.44 12.13 46.14
C PRO A 18 4.01 10.93 46.92
N THR A 19 5.23 11.08 47.46
CA THR A 19 5.84 10.07 48.34
C THR A 19 5.25 10.16 49.75
N TRP A 20 4.83 9.02 50.32
CA TRP A 20 4.32 8.95 51.69
C TRP A 20 5.48 9.01 52.70
N ASN A 21 5.70 10.18 53.31
CA ASN A 21 6.72 10.36 54.34
C ASN A 21 6.14 10.04 55.73
N TYR A 22 6.54 8.90 56.30
CA TYR A 22 6.05 8.45 57.60
C TYR A 22 6.43 9.38 58.75
N GLU A 23 7.67 9.87 58.80
CA GLU A 23 8.16 10.76 59.87
C GLU A 23 7.36 12.05 59.91
N LYS A 24 7.24 12.74 58.76
CA LYS A 24 6.44 13.96 58.65
C LYS A 24 4.97 13.74 59.01
N LYS A 25 4.39 12.59 58.62
CA LYS A 25 3.00 12.27 58.94
C LYS A 25 2.81 11.97 60.43
N ILE A 26 3.78 11.34 61.10
CA ILE A 26 3.75 11.13 62.55
C ILE A 26 3.76 12.48 63.27
N GLU A 27 4.66 13.39 62.92
CA GLU A 27 4.72 14.74 63.49
C GLU A 27 3.38 15.50 63.35
N GLU A 28 2.80 15.48 62.14
CA GLU A 28 1.51 16.12 61.85
C GLU A 28 0.36 15.56 62.72
N TYR A 29 0.31 14.24 62.93
CA TYR A 29 -0.75 13.62 63.75
C TYR A 29 -0.47 13.70 65.26
N GLU A 30 0.79 13.71 65.70
CA GLU A 30 1.18 14.01 67.09
C GLU A 30 0.73 15.42 67.50
N GLU A 31 0.92 16.40 66.63
CA GLU A 31 0.47 17.77 66.87
C GLU A 31 -1.07 17.84 66.96
N ILE A 32 -1.80 17.21 66.04
CA ILE A 32 -3.27 17.14 66.07
C ILE A 32 -3.74 16.46 67.38
N PHE A 33 -3.14 15.34 67.78
CA PHE A 33 -3.54 14.64 68.99
C PHE A 33 -3.30 15.49 70.24
N ARG A 34 -2.16 16.20 70.29
CA ARG A 34 -1.83 17.14 71.38
C ARG A 34 -2.83 18.30 71.45
N LEU A 35 -3.11 18.97 70.33
CA LEU A 35 -4.03 20.12 70.26
C LEU A 35 -5.45 19.77 70.71
N TYR A 36 -5.90 18.56 70.39
CA TYR A 36 -7.24 18.08 70.72
C TYR A 36 -7.27 17.17 71.97
N LYS A 37 -6.21 17.20 72.80
CA LYS A 37 -6.07 16.48 74.08
C LYS A 37 -6.36 14.98 74.00
N ARG A 38 -6.01 14.35 72.88
CA ARG A 38 -6.07 12.89 72.67
C ARG A 38 -4.93 12.22 73.45
N LYS A 39 -5.21 11.08 74.09
CA LYS A 39 -4.23 10.31 74.89
C LYS A 39 -3.67 9.11 74.14
N GLU A 40 -4.17 8.85 72.94
CA GLU A 40 -3.82 7.69 72.14
C GLU A 40 -2.52 7.88 71.36
N ASN A 41 -1.97 6.77 70.84
CA ASN A 41 -0.72 6.75 70.09
C ASN A 41 -1.00 6.93 68.57
N PRO A 42 -0.47 7.97 67.90
CA PRO A 42 -0.76 8.24 66.49
C PRO A 42 -0.04 7.32 65.49
N TYR A 43 0.95 6.55 65.93
CA TYR A 43 1.82 5.75 65.03
C TYR A 43 1.03 4.66 64.30
N GLU A 44 0.10 3.99 65.00
CA GLU A 44 -0.75 2.97 64.40
C GLU A 44 -1.70 3.56 63.34
N LEU A 45 -2.26 4.75 63.61
CA LEU A 45 -3.11 5.47 62.65
C LEU A 45 -2.33 5.82 61.38
N VAL A 46 -1.15 6.41 61.52
CA VAL A 46 -0.27 6.78 60.39
C VAL A 46 0.16 5.54 59.61
N PHE A 47 0.44 4.43 60.29
CA PHE A 47 0.76 3.17 59.64
C PHE A 47 -0.39 2.65 58.76
N LYS A 48 -1.62 2.59 59.30
CA LYS A 48 -2.82 2.17 58.56
C LYS A 48 -3.11 3.09 57.36
N LEU A 49 -2.92 4.40 57.53
CA LEU A 49 -3.04 5.37 56.43
C LEU A 49 -2.00 5.14 55.32
N GLY A 50 -0.76 4.84 55.68
CA GLY A 50 0.29 4.50 54.71
C GLY A 50 -0.03 3.22 53.92
N HIS A 51 -0.64 2.23 54.56
CA HIS A 51 -1.15 1.03 53.88
C HIS A 51 -2.26 1.37 52.88
N LEU A 52 -3.22 2.21 53.29
CA LEU A 52 -4.29 2.70 52.41
C LEU A 52 -3.75 3.46 51.20
N HIS A 53 -2.81 4.38 51.42
CA HIS A 53 -2.15 5.16 50.36
C HIS A 53 -1.45 4.26 49.35
N ARG A 54 -0.69 3.26 49.83
CA ARG A 54 -0.01 2.29 48.95
C ARG A 54 -1.00 1.45 48.16
N ALA A 55 -2.11 1.04 48.79
CA ALA A 55 -3.15 0.26 48.13
C ALA A 55 -3.85 1.06 47.03
N SER A 56 -4.19 2.33 47.26
CA SER A 56 -4.82 3.20 46.26
C SER A 56 -3.87 3.50 45.11
N SER A 57 -2.59 3.71 45.41
CA SER A 57 -1.54 3.96 44.40
C SER A 57 -1.37 2.81 43.41
N ARG A 58 -1.78 1.58 43.73
CA ARG A 58 -1.68 0.44 42.81
C ARG A 58 -2.84 0.33 41.83
N LEU A 59 -3.84 1.19 41.92
CA LEU A 59 -4.95 1.23 40.98
C LEU A 59 -4.49 1.85 39.63
N PRO A 60 -5.14 1.48 38.52
CA PRO A 60 -4.91 2.12 37.21
C PRO A 60 -5.47 3.56 37.13
N VAL A 61 -6.06 4.06 38.22
CA VAL A 61 -6.62 5.41 38.36
C VAL A 61 -5.91 6.19 39.46
N VAL A 62 -6.13 7.51 39.49
CA VAL A 62 -5.69 8.37 40.59
C VAL A 62 -6.85 8.62 41.53
N ILE A 63 -6.65 8.34 42.82
CA ILE A 63 -7.57 8.76 43.88
C ILE A 63 -6.90 9.89 44.63
N ASP A 64 -7.60 11.02 44.80
CA ASP A 64 -7.11 12.13 45.60
C ASP A 64 -7.05 11.72 47.08
N PHE A 65 -5.85 11.36 47.51
CA PHE A 65 -5.62 10.92 48.88
C PHE A 65 -5.68 12.08 49.89
N THR A 66 -5.52 13.33 49.44
CA THR A 66 -5.56 14.50 50.33
C THR A 66 -6.96 14.68 50.92
N LEU A 67 -8.01 14.43 50.15
CA LEU A 67 -9.39 14.49 50.65
C LEU A 67 -9.68 13.39 51.68
N ILE A 68 -9.20 12.16 51.44
CA ILE A 68 -9.32 11.05 52.41
C ILE A 68 -8.61 11.42 53.71
N GLU A 69 -7.40 11.97 53.61
CA GLU A 69 -6.64 12.40 54.78
C GLU A 69 -7.33 13.53 55.55
N GLN A 70 -7.90 14.52 54.86
CA GLN A 70 -8.65 15.62 55.48
C GLN A 70 -9.86 15.12 56.27
N GLU A 71 -10.60 14.14 55.74
CA GLU A 71 -11.74 13.53 56.43
C GLU A 71 -11.30 12.76 57.69
N ILE A 72 -10.20 11.99 57.60
CA ILE A 72 -9.62 11.31 58.77
C ILE A 72 -9.21 12.35 59.83
N ARG A 73 -8.54 13.43 59.43
CA ARG A 73 -8.15 14.52 60.34
C ARG A 73 -9.37 15.17 60.98
N LYS A 74 -10.45 15.38 60.23
CA LYS A 74 -11.70 15.93 60.77
C LYS A 74 -12.27 15.03 61.87
N ARG A 75 -12.37 13.72 61.63
CA ARG A 75 -12.85 12.74 62.61
C ARG A 75 -12.02 12.70 63.90
N VAL A 76 -10.70 12.80 63.77
CA VAL A 76 -9.79 12.93 64.92
C VAL A 76 -10.09 14.20 65.71
N ARG A 77 -10.26 15.35 65.03
CA ARG A 77 -10.55 16.65 65.65
C ARG A 77 -11.91 16.69 66.35
N GLU A 78 -12.90 15.98 65.80
CA GLU A 78 -14.25 15.83 66.38
C GLU A 78 -14.29 14.86 67.57
N GLY A 79 -13.17 14.21 67.89
CA GLY A 79 -13.07 13.33 69.04
C GLY A 79 -13.60 11.92 68.78
N GLU A 80 -13.71 11.49 67.53
CA GLU A 80 -14.15 10.13 67.20
C GLU A 80 -13.20 9.06 67.80
N ASP A 81 -13.76 7.93 68.24
CA ASP A 81 -13.00 6.80 68.79
C ASP A 81 -12.04 6.21 67.74
N LEU A 82 -10.81 5.87 68.13
CA LEU A 82 -9.82 5.33 67.18
C LEU A 82 -10.25 4.00 66.57
N GLY A 83 -10.98 3.16 67.31
CA GLY A 83 -11.55 1.92 66.79
C GLY A 83 -12.51 2.18 65.63
N LYS A 84 -13.35 3.22 65.71
CA LYS A 84 -14.23 3.66 64.62
C LYS A 84 -13.44 4.18 63.41
N ILE A 85 -12.39 4.98 63.64
CA ILE A 85 -11.52 5.47 62.56
C ILE A 85 -10.77 4.32 61.88
N TYR A 86 -10.29 3.34 62.65
CA TYR A 86 -9.65 2.13 62.10
C TYR A 86 -10.62 1.26 61.32
N GLY A 87 -11.87 1.15 61.78
CA GLY A 87 -12.96 0.51 61.05
C GLY A 87 -13.15 1.17 59.68
N TYR A 88 -13.28 2.49 59.66
CA TYR A 88 -13.41 3.27 58.43
C TYR A 88 -12.25 3.05 57.46
N ILE A 89 -10.99 3.10 57.93
CA ILE A 89 -9.81 2.83 57.08
C ILE A 89 -9.83 1.39 56.53
N SER A 90 -10.23 0.43 57.36
CA SER A 90 -10.29 -0.99 56.97
C SER A 90 -11.37 -1.24 55.91
N ASP A 91 -12.48 -0.51 55.99
CA ASP A 91 -13.53 -0.56 54.97
C ASP A 91 -13.07 0.05 53.65
N LEU A 92 -12.40 1.22 53.67
CA LEU A 92 -11.80 1.79 52.45
C LEU A 92 -10.77 0.85 51.80
N LEU A 93 -9.93 0.18 52.60
CA LEU A 93 -8.99 -0.82 52.12
C LEU A 93 -9.70 -2.00 51.44
N ARG A 94 -10.81 -2.47 52.03
CA ARG A 94 -11.63 -3.54 51.46
C ARG A 94 -12.21 -3.13 50.10
N GLU A 95 -12.69 -1.90 50.00
CA GLU A 95 -13.22 -1.35 48.74
C GLU A 95 -12.14 -1.24 47.66
N ILE A 96 -10.96 -0.71 47.98
CA ILE A 96 -9.82 -0.64 47.04
C ILE A 96 -9.46 -2.04 46.53
N ASN A 97 -9.47 -3.06 47.40
CA ASN A 97 -9.15 -4.42 47.00
C ASN A 97 -10.21 -5.05 46.08
N LYS A 98 -11.50 -4.66 46.22
CA LYS A 98 -12.53 -5.02 45.24
C LYS A 98 -12.25 -4.35 43.89
N LEU A 99 -11.99 -3.04 43.90
CA LEU A 99 -11.71 -2.26 42.69
C LEU A 99 -10.51 -2.79 41.88
N LYS A 100 -9.46 -3.30 42.55
CA LYS A 100 -8.30 -3.92 41.87
C LYS A 100 -8.67 -5.08 40.95
N LYS A 101 -9.76 -5.79 41.23
CA LYS A 101 -10.21 -6.94 40.42
C LYS A 101 -11.07 -6.49 39.23
N GLU A 102 -11.73 -5.34 39.34
CA GLU A 102 -12.75 -4.89 38.38
C GLU A 102 -12.21 -3.87 37.38
N LEU A 103 -11.35 -2.94 37.83
CA LEU A 103 -10.77 -1.90 36.98
C LEU A 103 -9.95 -2.40 35.78
N PRO A 104 -9.31 -3.59 35.81
CA PRO A 104 -8.60 -4.11 34.63
C PRO A 104 -9.48 -4.27 33.38
N PHE A 105 -10.79 -4.47 33.53
CA PHE A 105 -11.73 -4.55 32.39
C PHE A 105 -12.08 -3.19 31.77
N PHE A 106 -11.67 -2.09 32.40
CA PHE A 106 -11.97 -0.72 32.01
C PHE A 106 -10.69 0.10 31.94
N SER A 107 -9.59 -0.56 31.61
CA SER A 107 -8.23 -0.04 31.81
C SER A 107 -7.99 1.20 30.96
N GLU A 108 -8.42 1.18 29.71
CA GLU A 108 -8.33 2.31 28.78
C GLU A 108 -9.29 3.44 29.16
N PHE A 109 -10.54 3.12 29.51
CA PHE A 109 -11.55 4.15 29.84
C PHE A 109 -11.17 5.01 31.05
N PHE A 110 -10.64 4.38 32.09
CA PHE A 110 -10.27 5.06 33.33
C PHE A 110 -8.81 5.55 33.36
N SER A 111 -8.00 5.18 32.38
CA SER A 111 -6.58 5.52 32.33
C SER A 111 -6.35 7.03 32.53
N GLY A 112 -5.55 7.38 33.52
CA GLY A 112 -5.13 8.77 33.78
C GLY A 112 -6.20 9.69 34.37
N ARG A 113 -7.38 9.18 34.75
CA ARG A 113 -8.41 9.97 35.45
C ARG A 113 -8.12 10.11 36.95
N THR A 114 -8.54 11.24 37.51
CA THR A 114 -8.46 11.53 38.95
C THR A 114 -9.86 11.57 39.55
N PHE A 115 -10.02 10.90 40.70
CA PHE A 115 -11.27 10.81 41.44
C PHE A 115 -11.11 11.42 42.83
N GLU A 116 -12.04 12.29 43.21
CA GLU A 116 -12.08 12.94 44.53
C GLU A 116 -12.35 11.95 45.67
N SER A 117 -13.05 10.85 45.40
CA SER A 117 -13.40 9.83 46.40
C SER A 117 -13.53 8.44 45.78
N ILE A 118 -13.45 7.41 46.65
CA ILE A 118 -13.71 6.01 46.26
C ILE A 118 -15.16 5.83 45.81
N ASP A 119 -16.11 6.57 46.39
CA ASP A 119 -17.53 6.48 46.01
C ASP A 119 -17.80 7.10 44.63
N ASN A 120 -17.13 8.18 44.26
CA ASN A 120 -17.22 8.75 42.90
C ASN A 120 -16.73 7.73 41.87
N LEU A 121 -15.58 7.10 42.14
CA LEU A 121 -15.03 6.03 41.29
C LEU A 121 -15.99 4.84 41.19
N LYS A 122 -16.55 4.37 42.30
CA LYS A 122 -17.53 3.27 42.32
C LYS A 122 -18.77 3.62 41.52
N ARG A 123 -19.28 4.85 41.60
CA ARG A 123 -20.45 5.29 40.84
C ARG A 123 -20.18 5.28 39.34
N GLU A 124 -19.04 5.80 38.91
CA GLU A 124 -18.65 5.74 37.49
C GLU A 124 -18.44 4.30 37.01
N LEU A 125 -17.78 3.48 37.82
CA LEU A 125 -17.56 2.07 37.51
C LEU A 125 -18.88 1.30 37.39
N GLU A 126 -19.83 1.51 38.29
CA GLU A 126 -21.16 0.89 38.20
C GLU A 126 -21.94 1.39 36.98
N GLY A 127 -21.79 2.67 36.61
CA GLY A 127 -22.34 3.20 35.36
C GLY A 127 -21.76 2.49 34.13
N ALA A 128 -20.43 2.31 34.09
CA ALA A 128 -19.75 1.61 32.99
C ALA A 128 -20.14 0.13 32.93
N LYS A 129 -20.26 -0.56 34.07
CA LYS A 129 -20.77 -1.93 34.15
C LYS A 129 -22.23 -2.03 33.69
N ALA A 130 -23.10 -1.11 34.11
CA ALA A 130 -24.49 -1.09 33.70
C ALA A 130 -24.66 -0.87 32.19
N GLU A 131 -23.75 -0.12 31.57
CA GLU A 131 -23.66 0.02 30.12
C GLU A 131 -23.19 -1.29 29.46
N ALA A 132 -22.11 -1.89 29.97
CA ALA A 132 -21.58 -3.18 29.48
C ALA A 132 -22.56 -4.36 29.66
N ARG A 133 -23.55 -4.26 30.57
CA ARG A 133 -24.65 -5.24 30.67
C ARG A 133 -25.66 -5.13 29.53
N ARG A 134 -25.85 -3.92 28.98
CA ARG A 134 -26.86 -3.63 27.96
C ARG A 134 -26.30 -3.65 26.53
N LYS A 135 -25.03 -3.29 26.38
CA LYS A 135 -24.31 -3.26 25.11
C LYS A 135 -23.32 -4.42 25.02
N GLY A 136 -22.93 -4.75 23.80
CA GLY A 136 -21.91 -5.74 23.50
C GLY A 136 -21.18 -5.38 22.21
N LEU A 137 -20.37 -6.31 21.70
CA LEU A 137 -19.71 -6.16 20.41
C LEU A 137 -20.77 -5.99 19.31
N LEU A 138 -20.58 -4.98 18.45
CA LEU A 138 -21.41 -4.78 17.27
C LEU A 138 -20.63 -5.18 16.02
N ILE A 139 -21.32 -5.87 15.10
CA ILE A 139 -20.83 -6.10 13.75
C ILE A 139 -21.56 -5.09 12.86
N ARG A 140 -20.83 -4.14 12.29
CA ARG A 140 -21.43 -3.09 11.45
C ARG A 140 -21.76 -3.61 10.07
N TRP A 141 -20.83 -4.36 9.50
CA TRP A 141 -21.01 -5.09 8.26
C TRP A 141 -20.02 -6.25 8.22
N ALA A 142 -20.36 -7.25 7.43
CA ALA A 142 -19.45 -8.33 7.08
C ALA A 142 -19.70 -8.71 5.62
N LYS A 143 -18.63 -9.10 4.92
CA LYS A 143 -18.65 -9.50 3.52
C LYS A 143 -17.75 -10.70 3.34
N CYS A 144 -18.26 -11.71 2.64
CA CYS A 144 -17.50 -12.89 2.29
C CYS A 144 -17.30 -12.91 0.78
N ILE A 145 -16.04 -13.01 0.35
CA ILE A 145 -15.66 -12.94 -1.06
C ILE A 145 -15.06 -14.28 -1.45
N ARG A 146 -15.64 -14.91 -2.48
CA ARG A 146 -15.08 -16.08 -3.15
C ARG A 146 -14.47 -15.65 -4.47
N THR A 147 -13.20 -16.02 -4.69
CA THR A 147 -12.49 -15.84 -5.98
C THR A 147 -11.94 -17.17 -6.49
N GLU A 148 -11.52 -17.23 -7.76
CA GLU A 148 -10.78 -18.36 -8.34
C GLU A 148 -9.40 -18.52 -7.66
N GLY A 149 -9.36 -19.13 -6.48
CA GLY A 149 -8.12 -19.53 -5.80
C GLY A 149 -7.93 -19.01 -4.38
N GLU A 150 -8.72 -18.03 -3.93
CA GLU A 150 -8.67 -17.49 -2.56
C GLU A 150 -10.09 -17.16 -2.08
N SER A 151 -10.30 -17.19 -0.76
CA SER A 151 -11.53 -16.71 -0.17
C SER A 151 -11.21 -15.91 1.08
N GLN A 152 -11.90 -14.77 1.21
CA GLN A 152 -11.62 -13.81 2.26
C GLN A 152 -12.91 -13.37 2.93
N LEU A 153 -12.87 -13.31 4.25
CA LEU A 153 -13.87 -12.68 5.07
C LEU A 153 -13.38 -11.30 5.51
N GLU A 154 -14.17 -10.27 5.21
CA GLU A 154 -13.99 -8.93 5.77
C GLU A 154 -15.12 -8.61 6.74
N LEU A 155 -14.81 -8.09 7.92
CA LEU A 155 -15.82 -7.63 8.87
C LEU A 155 -15.38 -6.36 9.60
N GLU A 156 -16.30 -5.42 9.77
CA GLU A 156 -16.10 -4.23 10.60
C GLU A 156 -16.82 -4.43 11.93
N VAL A 157 -16.02 -4.41 13.01
CA VAL A 157 -16.52 -4.57 14.38
C VAL A 157 -16.34 -3.28 15.16
N GLU A 158 -17.27 -3.03 16.08
CA GLU A 158 -17.28 -1.86 16.95
C GLU A 158 -17.43 -2.29 18.41
N ASN A 159 -16.65 -1.66 19.30
CA ASN A 159 -16.86 -1.71 20.74
C ASN A 159 -17.59 -0.45 21.21
N PRO A 160 -18.93 -0.46 21.35
CA PRO A 160 -19.71 0.71 21.76
C PRO A 160 -19.76 0.90 23.29
N THR A 161 -18.89 0.22 24.03
CA THR A 161 -18.90 0.16 25.50
C THR A 161 -17.70 0.91 26.07
N LYS A 162 -17.81 1.33 27.34
CA LYS A 162 -16.69 1.84 28.14
C LYS A 162 -15.71 0.77 28.64
N ALA A 163 -15.99 -0.50 28.40
CA ALA A 163 -15.12 -1.60 28.81
C ALA A 163 -14.29 -2.07 27.63
N ASP A 164 -13.13 -2.66 27.91
CA ASP A 164 -12.33 -3.34 26.90
C ASP A 164 -13.08 -4.62 26.45
N ILE A 165 -13.23 -4.81 25.14
CA ILE A 165 -13.76 -6.07 24.59
C ILE A 165 -12.60 -6.91 24.09
N LYS A 166 -12.53 -8.17 24.51
CA LYS A 166 -11.53 -9.12 24.04
C LYS A 166 -12.20 -10.20 23.19
N LEU A 167 -12.08 -10.10 21.88
CA LEU A 167 -12.54 -11.13 20.95
C LEU A 167 -11.65 -12.36 21.08
N THR A 168 -12.20 -13.50 21.48
CA THR A 168 -11.45 -14.70 21.88
C THR A 168 -11.49 -15.80 20.83
N LYS A 169 -12.57 -15.89 20.05
CA LYS A 169 -12.74 -16.91 19.02
C LYS A 169 -13.73 -16.42 17.97
N MET A 170 -13.55 -16.89 16.75
CA MET A 170 -14.56 -16.80 15.70
C MET A 170 -14.78 -18.18 15.11
N VAL A 171 -16.05 -18.51 14.85
CA VAL A 171 -16.48 -19.77 14.23
C VAL A 171 -17.33 -19.41 13.03
N GLY A 172 -17.08 -20.06 11.89
CA GLY A 172 -17.92 -19.96 10.71
C GLY A 172 -18.58 -21.30 10.43
N GLU A 173 -19.88 -21.29 10.15
CA GLU A 173 -20.58 -22.40 9.49
C GLU A 173 -20.66 -22.06 7.99
N GLY A 174 -20.21 -22.98 7.13
CA GLY A 174 -19.98 -22.71 5.71
C GLY A 174 -18.64 -22.03 5.38
N ALA A 175 -17.81 -21.75 6.39
CA ALA A 175 -16.47 -21.19 6.23
C ALA A 175 -15.50 -21.71 7.29
N TYR A 176 -14.39 -22.32 6.86
CA TYR A 176 -13.28 -22.70 7.72
C TYR A 176 -12.30 -21.54 7.89
N ILE A 177 -12.05 -21.14 9.15
CA ILE A 177 -11.22 -19.98 9.49
C ILE A 177 -9.74 -20.38 9.62
N ILE A 178 -8.87 -19.80 8.81
CA ILE A 178 -7.45 -20.17 8.76
C ILE A 178 -6.60 -19.35 9.78
N SER A 179 -6.45 -19.88 11.01
CA SER A 179 -5.42 -19.59 12.07
C SER A 179 -5.11 -18.13 12.54
N PRO A 180 -4.43 -17.93 13.70
CA PRO A 180 -5.02 -17.41 14.91
C PRO A 180 -4.95 -15.87 14.99
N LEU A 181 -6.02 -15.20 14.58
CA LEU A 181 -6.17 -13.76 14.83
C LEU A 181 -6.55 -13.44 16.29
N PHE A 182 -6.70 -14.43 17.18
CA PHE A 182 -7.23 -14.24 18.53
C PHE A 182 -6.22 -14.51 19.66
N PRO A 183 -6.30 -13.79 20.80
CA PRO A 183 -7.33 -12.79 21.12
C PRO A 183 -7.06 -11.40 20.52
N ILE A 184 -8.13 -10.69 20.14
CA ILE A 184 -8.09 -9.27 19.70
C ILE A 184 -8.71 -8.40 20.77
N SER A 185 -7.97 -7.41 21.28
CA SER A 185 -8.52 -6.40 22.17
C SER A 185 -9.00 -5.18 21.39
N LEU A 186 -10.22 -4.73 21.71
CA LEU A 186 -10.85 -3.52 21.22
C LEU A 186 -11.02 -2.54 22.38
N ALA A 187 -10.43 -1.37 22.25
CA ALA A 187 -10.58 -0.27 23.21
C ALA A 187 -12.01 0.29 23.18
N PRO A 188 -12.43 1.07 24.19
CA PRO A 188 -13.71 1.77 24.18
C PRO A 188 -13.89 2.63 22.93
N ASP A 189 -15.08 2.57 22.34
CA ASP A 189 -15.47 3.30 21.12
C ASP A 189 -14.62 2.99 19.88
N GLU A 190 -13.81 1.92 19.91
CA GLU A 190 -12.96 1.52 18.79
C GLU A 190 -13.79 0.84 17.68
N VAL A 191 -13.53 1.24 16.44
CA VAL A 191 -14.00 0.56 15.21
C VAL A 191 -12.80 -0.05 14.50
N ARG A 192 -12.88 -1.33 14.14
CA ARG A 192 -11.78 -2.06 13.50
C ARG A 192 -12.30 -2.95 12.37
N VAL A 193 -11.62 -2.89 11.22
CA VAL A 193 -11.84 -3.82 10.11
C VAL A 193 -10.88 -5.01 10.24
N LEU A 194 -11.44 -6.22 10.21
CA LEU A 194 -10.70 -7.48 10.24
C LEU A 194 -10.78 -8.13 8.86
N ARG A 195 -9.63 -8.57 8.33
CA ARG A 195 -9.53 -9.35 7.09
C ARG A 195 -8.99 -10.72 7.44
N ILE A 196 -9.76 -11.75 7.12
CA ILE A 196 -9.54 -13.10 7.62
C ILE A 196 -9.56 -14.06 6.42
N PRO A 197 -8.46 -14.77 6.15
CA PRO A 197 -8.47 -15.81 5.15
C PRO A 197 -9.38 -16.96 5.60
N VAL A 198 -10.23 -17.42 4.69
CA VAL A 198 -11.19 -18.48 4.96
C VAL A 198 -11.20 -19.48 3.80
N GLU A 199 -11.51 -20.73 4.08
CA GLU A 199 -11.90 -21.70 3.06
C GLU A 199 -13.43 -21.81 3.08
N LEU A 200 -14.08 -21.59 1.94
CA LEU A 200 -15.55 -21.60 1.87
C LEU A 200 -16.07 -22.96 1.39
N GLU A 201 -17.09 -23.46 2.06
CA GLU A 201 -17.89 -24.59 1.58
C GLU A 201 -18.82 -24.11 0.44
N GLU A 202 -19.37 -25.01 -0.38
CA GLU A 202 -20.22 -24.67 -1.54
C GLU A 202 -21.45 -23.80 -1.23
N SER A 203 -21.80 -23.61 0.05
CA SER A 203 -22.87 -22.72 0.52
C SER A 203 -22.72 -21.29 -0.01
N LYS A 204 -23.87 -20.67 -0.33
CA LYS A 204 -23.97 -19.24 -0.70
C LYS A 204 -24.07 -18.29 0.50
N THR A 205 -24.15 -18.84 1.70
CA THR A 205 -24.27 -18.06 2.95
C THR A 205 -23.34 -18.62 4.01
N VAL A 206 -22.66 -17.75 4.74
CA VAL A 206 -21.80 -18.08 5.88
C VAL A 206 -22.44 -17.53 7.15
N SER A 207 -22.58 -18.36 8.17
CA SER A 207 -23.00 -17.93 9.50
C SER A 207 -21.76 -17.75 10.38
N LEU A 208 -21.51 -16.53 10.82
CA LEU A 208 -20.36 -16.21 11.66
C LEU A 208 -20.79 -16.03 13.10
N GLN A 209 -20.06 -16.65 14.03
CA GLN A 209 -20.21 -16.49 15.46
C GLN A 209 -18.92 -15.97 16.08
N LEU A 210 -18.97 -14.74 16.61
CA LEU A 210 -17.87 -14.09 17.30
C LEU A 210 -18.06 -14.27 18.81
N HIS A 211 -17.09 -14.90 19.46
CA HIS A 211 -17.04 -15.07 20.91
C HIS A 211 -16.08 -14.05 21.50
N TYR A 212 -16.52 -13.33 22.53
CA TYR A 212 -15.73 -12.28 23.16
C TYR A 212 -15.94 -12.25 24.67
N GLU A 213 -14.93 -11.76 25.38
CA GLU A 213 -14.99 -11.48 26.82
C GLU A 213 -15.30 -9.99 27.02
N LEU A 214 -16.28 -9.71 27.88
CA LEU A 214 -16.68 -8.37 28.29
C LEU A 214 -16.93 -8.37 29.80
N VAL A 215 -16.11 -7.64 30.55
CA VAL A 215 -16.18 -7.57 32.03
C VAL A 215 -16.14 -8.96 32.68
N GLY A 216 -15.30 -9.87 32.16
CA GLY A 216 -15.13 -11.22 32.68
C GLY A 216 -16.22 -12.22 32.29
N GLU A 217 -17.25 -11.78 31.56
CA GLU A 217 -18.28 -12.66 31.00
C GLU A 217 -17.94 -13.02 29.56
N VAL A 218 -18.08 -14.31 29.21
CA VAL A 218 -18.00 -14.75 27.82
C VAL A 218 -19.36 -14.54 27.17
N ARG A 219 -19.37 -13.82 26.06
CA ARG A 219 -20.54 -13.51 25.24
C ARG A 219 -20.28 -13.89 23.79
N GLN A 220 -21.36 -13.91 23.01
CA GLN A 220 -21.28 -14.14 21.59
C GLN A 220 -22.22 -13.21 20.82
N THR A 221 -21.86 -12.93 19.57
CA THR A 221 -22.72 -12.28 18.59
C THR A 221 -22.57 -12.98 17.25
N SER A 222 -23.62 -12.96 16.43
CA SER A 222 -23.62 -13.64 15.14
C SER A 222 -24.11 -12.76 14.01
N ILE A 223 -23.65 -13.06 12.80
CA ILE A 223 -24.12 -12.42 11.57
C ILE A 223 -24.18 -13.48 10.46
N GLN A 224 -25.22 -13.40 9.62
CA GLN A 224 -25.26 -14.14 8.37
C GLN A 224 -24.73 -13.23 7.26
N VAL A 225 -23.87 -13.80 6.44
CA VAL A 225 -23.17 -13.09 5.38
C VAL A 225 -23.39 -13.85 4.08
N ASP A 226 -23.94 -13.18 3.08
CA ASP A 226 -24.00 -13.73 1.74
C ASP A 226 -22.58 -13.82 1.17
N VAL A 227 -22.26 -14.97 0.58
CA VAL A 227 -21.04 -15.16 -0.18
C VAL A 227 -21.25 -14.47 -1.51
N GLU A 228 -20.57 -13.35 -1.69
CA GLU A 228 -20.45 -12.74 -2.99
C GLU A 228 -19.49 -13.59 -3.82
N GLU A 229 -20.06 -14.41 -4.71
CA GLU A 229 -19.34 -14.99 -5.82
C GLU A 229 -19.01 -13.85 -6.78
N ILE A 230 -17.82 -13.31 -6.60
CA ILE A 230 -17.27 -12.39 -7.57
C ILE A 230 -16.72 -13.28 -8.67
N GLU A 231 -17.51 -13.43 -9.73
CA GLU A 231 -16.96 -13.81 -11.02
C GLU A 231 -15.89 -12.76 -11.31
N ILE A 232 -14.62 -13.14 -11.14
CA ILE A 232 -13.52 -12.29 -11.51
C ILE A 232 -13.62 -12.21 -13.02
N VAL A 233 -14.27 -11.16 -13.50
CA VAL A 233 -14.08 -10.70 -14.87
C VAL A 233 -12.59 -10.45 -14.97
N ASP A 234 -11.90 -11.37 -15.65
CA ASP A 234 -10.46 -11.34 -15.83
C ASP A 234 -10.08 -9.91 -16.24
N PRO A 235 -9.25 -9.20 -15.45
CA PRO A 235 -8.83 -7.85 -15.80
C PRO A 235 -8.28 -7.75 -17.23
N ILE A 236 -7.72 -8.83 -17.78
CA ILE A 236 -7.35 -8.90 -19.21
C ILE A 236 -8.58 -8.67 -20.08
N SER A 237 -9.67 -9.42 -19.90
CA SER A 237 -10.90 -9.25 -20.70
C SER A 237 -11.51 -7.85 -20.60
N LEU A 238 -11.34 -7.19 -19.45
CA LEU A 238 -11.92 -5.88 -19.19
C LEU A 238 -11.06 -4.74 -19.74
N TYR A 239 -9.74 -4.86 -19.64
CA TYR A 239 -8.80 -3.76 -19.86
C TYR A 239 -7.82 -3.98 -21.01
N LEU A 240 -7.56 -5.21 -21.46
CA LEU A 240 -6.69 -5.46 -22.61
C LEU A 240 -7.28 -4.76 -23.84
N ASN A 241 -6.41 -4.10 -24.61
CA ASN A 241 -6.76 -3.31 -25.81
C ASN A 241 -7.73 -2.14 -25.57
N ARG A 242 -8.11 -1.82 -24.33
CA ARG A 242 -8.90 -0.62 -24.04
C ARG A 242 -8.01 0.62 -23.97
N PRO A 243 -8.48 1.77 -24.46
CA PRO A 243 -7.76 3.02 -24.27
C PRO A 243 -7.66 3.37 -22.79
N VAL A 244 -6.54 3.97 -22.40
CA VAL A 244 -6.35 4.48 -21.03
C VAL A 244 -6.70 5.95 -21.03
N ARG A 245 -7.65 6.36 -20.20
CA ARG A 245 -8.25 7.71 -20.24
C ARG A 245 -7.22 8.84 -20.29
N VAL A 246 -6.22 8.85 -19.40
CA VAL A 246 -5.16 9.88 -19.42
C VAL A 246 -4.41 9.94 -20.75
N LEU A 247 -4.21 8.81 -21.43
CA LEU A 247 -3.53 8.73 -22.73
C LEU A 247 -4.46 9.15 -23.88
N GLU A 248 -5.75 8.75 -23.81
CA GLU A 248 -6.78 9.11 -24.79
C GLU A 248 -6.93 10.64 -24.91
N THR A 249 -6.82 11.37 -23.80
CA THR A 249 -6.97 12.84 -23.77
C THR A 249 -5.79 13.63 -24.34
N LEU A 250 -4.69 12.99 -24.73
CA LEU A 250 -3.53 13.71 -25.27
C LEU A 250 -3.80 14.27 -26.66
N ASP A 251 -3.44 15.54 -26.86
CA ASP A 251 -3.51 16.20 -28.17
C ASP A 251 -2.43 15.64 -29.12
N GLU A 252 -2.90 15.21 -30.30
CA GLU A 252 -2.11 14.69 -31.41
C GLU A 252 -1.39 15.83 -32.16
N SER A 253 -2.02 17.00 -32.24
CA SER A 253 -1.53 18.15 -33.00
C SER A 253 -0.23 18.68 -32.42
N GLU A 254 -0.13 18.73 -31.09
CA GLU A 254 1.09 19.14 -30.38
C GLU A 254 2.30 18.26 -30.77
N TRP A 255 2.08 16.95 -30.89
CA TRP A 255 3.15 15.99 -31.19
C TRP A 255 3.62 16.10 -32.63
N MET A 256 2.68 16.15 -33.57
CA MET A 256 2.99 16.35 -34.99
C MET A 256 3.65 17.71 -35.24
N PHE A 257 3.18 18.78 -34.60
CA PHE A 257 3.78 20.11 -34.72
C PHE A 257 5.24 20.13 -34.21
N LYS A 258 5.53 19.45 -33.10
CA LYS A 258 6.91 19.29 -32.61
C LYS A 258 7.77 18.54 -33.61
N ALA A 259 7.24 17.52 -34.28
CA ALA A 259 8.01 16.76 -35.26
C ALA A 259 8.41 17.63 -36.46
N ILE A 260 7.47 18.43 -36.97
CA ILE A 260 7.71 19.31 -38.12
C ILE A 260 8.70 20.42 -37.77
N THR A 261 8.54 21.07 -36.61
CA THR A 261 9.34 22.23 -36.21
C THR A 261 10.76 21.89 -35.75
N ARG A 262 11.03 20.64 -35.40
CA ARG A 262 12.34 20.15 -34.92
C ARG A 262 13.22 19.55 -36.01
N MET A 263 12.87 19.71 -37.29
CA MET A 263 13.67 19.16 -38.38
C MET A 263 15.13 19.61 -38.30
N PRO A 264 16.11 18.70 -38.14
CA PRO A 264 17.51 19.07 -38.08
C PRO A 264 18.00 19.72 -39.38
N THR A 265 18.92 20.68 -39.28
CA THR A 265 19.47 21.39 -40.45
C THR A 265 20.25 20.47 -41.39
N PHE A 266 20.78 19.36 -40.88
CA PHE A 266 21.46 18.33 -41.68
C PHE A 266 20.48 17.45 -42.47
N THR A 267 19.18 17.51 -42.20
CA THR A 267 18.19 16.69 -42.88
C THR A 267 17.90 17.27 -44.26
N LYS A 268 18.24 16.51 -45.31
CA LYS A 268 17.81 16.80 -46.68
C LYS A 268 16.63 15.92 -47.04
N ALA A 269 15.43 16.42 -46.75
CA ALA A 269 14.17 15.71 -46.94
C ALA A 269 14.00 15.15 -48.37
N SER A 270 14.30 15.94 -49.40
CA SER A 270 14.20 15.52 -50.80
C SER A 270 15.09 14.31 -51.14
N SER A 271 16.34 14.30 -50.68
CA SER A 271 17.29 13.21 -50.93
C SER A 271 16.88 11.93 -50.21
N LEU A 272 16.41 12.04 -48.96
CA LEU A 272 15.85 10.90 -48.23
C LEU A 272 14.58 10.35 -48.90
N THR A 273 13.72 11.23 -49.40
CA THR A 273 12.53 10.84 -50.14
C THR A 273 12.85 10.13 -51.46
N GLU A 274 13.85 10.61 -52.21
CA GLU A 274 14.30 9.95 -53.43
C GLU A 274 14.88 8.57 -53.13
N ALA A 275 15.69 8.44 -52.07
CA ALA A 275 16.34 7.18 -51.73
C ALA A 275 15.38 6.12 -51.15
N THR A 276 14.34 6.53 -50.42
CA THR A 276 13.43 5.60 -49.71
C THR A 276 12.07 5.46 -50.37
N GLY A 277 11.67 6.41 -51.23
CA GLY A 277 10.31 6.53 -51.75
C GLY A 277 9.27 7.00 -50.71
N TRP A 278 9.71 7.43 -49.52
CA TRP A 278 8.87 7.96 -48.45
C TRP A 278 9.05 9.49 -48.34
N ILE A 279 7.97 10.24 -48.49
CA ILE A 279 7.97 11.71 -48.41
C ILE A 279 8.20 12.11 -46.95
N ILE A 280 9.30 12.80 -46.66
CA ILE A 280 9.64 13.22 -45.30
C ILE A 280 8.82 14.44 -44.91
N GLU A 281 8.02 14.34 -43.85
CA GLU A 281 7.14 15.40 -43.35
C GLU A 281 7.66 16.06 -42.07
N GLY A 282 8.44 15.33 -41.26
CA GLY A 282 8.96 15.85 -39.99
C GLY A 282 10.02 14.95 -39.36
N PHE A 283 10.59 15.40 -38.24
CA PHE A 283 11.57 14.66 -37.45
C PHE A 283 11.00 14.27 -36.09
N LEU A 284 10.82 12.96 -35.87
CA LEU A 284 10.25 12.44 -34.63
C LEU A 284 11.29 12.34 -33.52
N GLY A 285 12.57 12.15 -33.88
CA GLY A 285 13.66 12.21 -32.92
C GLY A 285 14.88 11.39 -33.31
N GLU A 286 15.88 11.48 -32.44
CA GLU A 286 17.14 10.76 -32.55
C GLU A 286 17.23 9.74 -31.41
N GLY A 287 17.23 8.45 -31.73
CA GLY A 287 17.49 7.36 -30.77
C GLY A 287 18.99 7.07 -30.67
N GLY A 288 19.39 6.02 -29.93
CA GLY A 288 20.79 5.59 -29.88
C GLY A 288 21.33 5.18 -31.26
N PHE A 289 20.52 4.44 -32.03
CA PHE A 289 20.93 3.80 -33.28
C PHE A 289 20.32 4.45 -34.54
N TYR A 290 19.18 5.13 -34.42
CA TYR A 290 18.40 5.60 -35.57
C TYR A 290 18.08 7.09 -35.50
N TYR A 291 18.06 7.75 -36.66
CA TYR A 291 17.23 8.93 -36.91
C TYR A 291 15.82 8.48 -37.26
N THR A 292 14.80 9.10 -36.68
CA THR A 292 13.40 8.74 -36.93
C THR A 292 12.64 9.93 -37.49
N TYR A 293 12.04 9.74 -38.66
CA TYR A 293 11.30 10.76 -39.40
C TYR A 293 9.82 10.39 -39.48
N LEU A 294 8.95 11.39 -39.42
CA LEU A 294 7.58 11.25 -39.86
C LEU A 294 7.60 11.27 -41.39
N ALA A 295 7.08 10.22 -42.01
CA ALA A 295 7.09 10.09 -43.45
C ALA A 295 5.78 9.54 -44.00
N ARG A 296 5.48 9.87 -45.26
CA ARG A 296 4.27 9.45 -45.94
C ARG A 296 4.58 8.74 -47.26
N LYS A 297 3.83 7.68 -47.55
CA LYS A 297 3.80 7.04 -48.86
C LYS A 297 2.36 6.79 -49.25
N LYS A 298 1.89 7.48 -50.29
CA LYS A 298 0.46 7.56 -50.65
C LYS A 298 -0.36 8.07 -49.45
N ASP A 299 -1.36 7.32 -48.99
CA ASP A 299 -2.21 7.67 -47.84
C ASP A 299 -1.71 7.10 -46.50
N THR A 300 -0.56 6.41 -46.49
CA THR A 300 -0.01 5.79 -45.29
C THR A 300 1.05 6.69 -44.64
N LEU A 301 0.83 7.06 -43.38
CA LEU A 301 1.84 7.67 -42.52
C LEU A 301 2.64 6.60 -41.77
N GLY A 302 3.92 6.86 -41.55
CA GLY A 302 4.81 5.98 -40.79
C GLY A 302 5.98 6.72 -40.15
N ALA A 303 6.60 6.05 -39.19
CA ALA A 303 7.85 6.45 -38.58
C ALA A 303 9.01 5.77 -39.31
N LEU A 304 9.65 6.48 -40.23
CA LEU A 304 10.82 6.03 -40.99
C LEU A 304 12.08 6.12 -40.12
N ARG A 305 12.66 4.97 -39.76
CA ARG A 305 13.92 4.87 -39.01
C ARG A 305 15.09 4.60 -39.96
N ILE A 306 16.13 5.41 -39.85
CA ILE A 306 17.37 5.33 -40.63
C ILE A 306 18.55 5.15 -39.66
N PRO A 307 19.35 4.06 -39.75
CA PRO A 307 20.51 3.88 -38.90
C PRO A 307 21.50 5.03 -39.10
N LYS A 308 21.98 5.63 -38.01
CA LYS A 308 22.85 6.81 -38.06
C LYS A 308 24.15 6.57 -38.82
N ASN A 309 24.69 5.37 -38.75
CA ASN A 309 25.91 4.99 -39.45
C ASN A 309 25.69 4.64 -40.93
N SER A 310 24.46 4.72 -41.43
CA SER A 310 24.12 4.36 -42.81
C SER A 310 23.91 5.54 -43.75
N TRP A 311 23.72 6.75 -43.22
CA TRP A 311 23.46 7.95 -44.02
C TRP A 311 24.68 8.89 -44.01
N ASP A 312 25.12 9.33 -45.19
CA ASP A 312 26.15 10.36 -45.35
C ASP A 312 25.50 11.75 -45.49
N HIS A 313 25.66 12.61 -44.48
CA HIS A 313 25.05 13.94 -44.47
C HIS A 313 25.70 14.94 -45.44
N GLU A 314 26.92 14.67 -45.92
CA GLU A 314 27.61 15.53 -46.88
C GLU A 314 27.28 15.12 -48.32
N LYS A 315 27.36 13.80 -48.60
CA LYS A 315 27.10 13.24 -49.93
C LYS A 315 25.63 12.99 -50.23
N LEU A 316 24.78 12.98 -49.20
CA LEU A 316 23.33 12.76 -49.32
C LEU A 316 22.98 11.40 -49.90
N GLU A 317 23.74 10.38 -49.53
CA GLU A 317 23.58 9.00 -50.00
C GLU A 317 23.73 7.98 -48.85
N PHE A 318 23.22 6.77 -49.08
CA PHE A 318 23.45 5.65 -48.17
C PHE A 318 24.86 5.09 -48.35
N LYS A 319 25.59 4.96 -47.23
CA LYS A 319 26.90 4.33 -47.20
C LYS A 319 26.81 2.88 -46.74
N LYS A 320 27.83 2.09 -47.13
CA LYS A 320 27.97 0.72 -46.64
C LYS A 320 28.16 0.72 -45.12
N ILE A 321 27.26 0.02 -44.43
CA ILE A 321 27.38 -0.30 -43.01
C ILE A 321 28.14 -1.62 -42.82
N ASP A 322 28.80 -1.75 -41.68
CA ASP A 322 29.56 -2.94 -41.31
C ASP A 322 28.65 -4.17 -41.06
N GLN A 323 29.25 -5.37 -41.04
CA GLN A 323 28.50 -6.62 -40.90
C GLN A 323 27.74 -6.74 -39.57
N LEU A 324 28.28 -6.19 -38.48
CA LEU A 324 27.62 -6.24 -37.17
C LEU A 324 26.37 -5.35 -37.16
N SER A 325 26.47 -4.13 -37.69
CA SER A 325 25.32 -3.23 -37.85
C SER A 325 24.23 -3.83 -38.73
N ARG A 326 24.59 -4.45 -39.86
CA ARG A 326 23.63 -5.16 -40.72
C ARG A 326 22.92 -6.29 -40.00
N LYS A 327 23.69 -7.08 -39.24
CA LYS A 327 23.15 -8.19 -38.47
C LYS A 327 22.12 -7.70 -37.44
N ARG A 328 22.43 -6.64 -36.69
CA ARG A 328 21.52 -6.04 -35.70
C ARG A 328 20.21 -5.54 -36.32
N ILE A 329 20.29 -4.83 -37.45
CA ILE A 329 19.10 -4.32 -38.14
C ILE A 329 18.23 -5.48 -38.61
N ARG A 330 18.84 -6.51 -39.21
CA ARG A 330 18.11 -7.72 -39.65
C ARG A 330 17.43 -8.42 -38.47
N GLU A 331 18.14 -8.62 -37.36
CA GLU A 331 17.58 -9.23 -36.16
C GLU A 331 16.38 -8.42 -35.61
N GLU A 332 16.49 -7.08 -35.57
CA GLU A 332 15.38 -6.21 -35.14
C GLU A 332 14.18 -6.31 -36.10
N VAL A 333 14.42 -6.30 -37.42
CA VAL A 333 13.37 -6.46 -38.43
C VAL A 333 12.70 -7.84 -38.32
N GLU A 334 13.46 -8.91 -38.06
CA GLU A 334 12.92 -10.25 -37.84
C GLU A 334 12.02 -10.31 -36.59
N ILE A 335 12.44 -9.66 -35.49
CA ILE A 335 11.61 -9.55 -34.28
C ILE A 335 10.33 -8.77 -34.59
N LEU A 336 10.44 -7.64 -35.27
CA LEU A 336 9.30 -6.80 -35.67
C LEU A 336 8.28 -7.56 -36.52
N HIS A 337 8.73 -8.40 -37.45
CA HIS A 337 7.85 -9.29 -38.21
C HIS A 337 7.14 -10.32 -37.31
N LYS A 338 7.86 -10.91 -36.34
CA LYS A 338 7.29 -11.90 -35.41
C LYS A 338 6.27 -11.27 -34.47
N VAL A 339 6.57 -10.10 -33.89
CA VAL A 339 5.64 -9.42 -32.97
C VAL A 339 4.42 -8.84 -33.69
N SER A 340 4.56 -8.46 -34.98
CA SER A 340 3.40 -8.05 -35.78
C SER A 340 2.33 -9.15 -35.88
N LYS A 341 2.73 -10.43 -35.86
CA LYS A 341 1.78 -11.56 -35.81
C LYS A 341 1.01 -11.64 -34.48
N ILE A 342 1.64 -11.29 -33.36
CA ILE A 342 0.95 -11.23 -32.06
C ILE A 342 -0.18 -10.19 -32.10
N ARG A 343 0.03 -9.10 -32.84
CA ARG A 343 -1.01 -8.10 -33.05
C ARG A 343 -2.16 -8.59 -33.90
N ASP A 344 -1.88 -9.32 -34.97
CA ASP A 344 -2.93 -9.96 -35.80
C ASP A 344 -3.77 -10.97 -34.99
N GLU A 345 -3.21 -11.52 -33.91
CA GLU A 345 -3.87 -12.39 -32.95
C GLU A 345 -4.61 -11.62 -31.82
N GLY A 346 -4.69 -10.29 -31.93
CA GLY A 346 -5.52 -9.45 -31.06
C GLY A 346 -4.79 -8.79 -29.89
N VAL A 347 -3.45 -8.72 -29.88
CA VAL A 347 -2.69 -7.94 -28.87
C VAL A 347 -2.20 -6.64 -29.49
N GLU A 348 -2.95 -5.54 -29.32
CA GLU A 348 -2.72 -4.28 -30.04
C GLU A 348 -1.56 -3.45 -29.52
N HIS A 349 -0.94 -3.87 -28.42
CA HIS A 349 0.07 -3.11 -27.67
C HIS A 349 1.51 -3.31 -28.17
N VAL A 350 1.69 -3.63 -29.46
CA VAL A 350 3.01 -3.77 -30.09
C VAL A 350 3.06 -3.08 -31.45
N ILE A 351 4.19 -2.43 -31.71
CA ILE A 351 4.39 -1.63 -32.92
C ILE A 351 4.33 -2.51 -34.17
N LYS A 352 3.67 -2.02 -35.22
CA LYS A 352 3.60 -2.69 -36.52
C LYS A 352 4.70 -2.20 -37.46
N LEU A 353 5.35 -3.16 -38.12
CA LEU A 353 6.23 -2.89 -39.26
C LEU A 353 5.40 -2.69 -40.53
N ILE A 354 5.64 -1.59 -41.25
CA ILE A 354 4.95 -1.22 -42.50
C ILE A 354 5.82 -1.54 -43.72
N ASP A 355 7.11 -1.18 -43.67
CA ASP A 355 8.06 -1.33 -44.77
C ASP A 355 9.47 -1.53 -44.19
N ALA A 356 10.33 -2.24 -44.90
CA ALA A 356 11.73 -2.41 -44.52
C ALA A 356 12.56 -2.75 -45.75
N ASN A 357 13.80 -2.25 -45.79
CA ASN A 357 14.74 -2.56 -46.84
C ASN A 357 16.13 -2.83 -46.22
N GLU A 358 16.75 -3.94 -46.61
CA GLU A 358 18.08 -4.32 -46.11
C GLU A 358 19.22 -3.72 -46.94
N GLU A 359 19.01 -3.49 -48.24
CA GLU A 359 20.04 -2.95 -49.14
C GLU A 359 20.22 -1.45 -48.91
N ILE A 360 19.10 -0.75 -48.82
CA ILE A 360 19.00 0.62 -48.34
C ILE A 360 18.49 0.52 -46.91
N PRO A 361 19.38 0.53 -45.89
CA PRO A 361 19.01 0.13 -44.55
C PRO A 361 18.04 1.14 -43.93
N TYR A 362 16.75 0.86 -44.03
CA TYR A 362 15.69 1.62 -43.38
C TYR A 362 14.56 0.67 -42.97
N MET A 363 13.77 1.11 -41.99
CA MET A 363 12.50 0.48 -41.64
C MET A 363 11.45 1.55 -41.39
N VAL A 364 10.19 1.24 -41.65
CA VAL A 364 9.04 2.13 -41.41
C VAL A 364 8.11 1.42 -40.46
N LEU A 365 7.94 2.00 -39.28
CA LEU A 365 6.97 1.56 -38.29
C LEU A 365 5.68 2.35 -38.42
N GLU A 366 4.58 1.86 -37.86
CA GLU A 366 3.38 2.70 -37.74
C GLU A 366 3.69 3.97 -36.94
N TYR A 367 2.94 5.02 -37.24
CA TYR A 367 3.03 6.28 -36.53
C TYR A 367 2.05 6.31 -35.35
N CYS A 368 2.56 6.55 -34.15
CA CYS A 368 1.79 6.76 -32.92
C CYS A 368 1.63 8.27 -32.67
N PRO A 369 0.47 8.87 -32.99
CA PRO A 369 0.31 10.33 -33.02
C PRO A 369 0.28 10.98 -31.64
N LYS A 370 0.04 10.22 -30.56
CA LYS A 370 0.01 10.75 -29.19
C LYS A 370 1.37 10.70 -28.49
N GLY A 371 2.43 10.32 -29.20
CA GLY A 371 3.81 10.34 -28.71
C GLY A 371 4.12 9.15 -27.82
N ASP A 372 4.81 9.40 -26.71
CA ASP A 372 5.28 8.37 -25.77
C ASP A 372 4.87 8.68 -24.32
N LEU A 373 5.04 7.72 -23.42
CA LEU A 373 4.59 7.83 -22.02
C LEU A 373 5.30 8.94 -21.22
N THR A 374 6.40 9.53 -21.69
CA THR A 374 7.05 10.64 -20.98
C THR A 374 6.12 11.85 -20.83
N ARG A 375 5.12 12.01 -21.71
CA ARG A 375 4.13 13.10 -21.67
C ARG A 375 3.23 13.06 -20.43
N VAL A 376 3.08 11.90 -19.82
CA VAL A 376 2.14 11.66 -18.70
C VAL A 376 2.84 11.29 -17.39
N CYS A 377 4.17 11.21 -17.35
CA CYS A 377 4.91 10.95 -16.11
C CYS A 377 4.54 11.94 -15.00
N GLY A 378 4.16 11.42 -13.83
CA GLY A 378 3.68 12.17 -12.67
C GLY A 378 2.23 12.64 -12.74
N ARG A 379 1.46 12.19 -13.75
CA ARG A 379 0.07 12.59 -13.99
C ARG A 379 -0.90 11.41 -14.12
N VAL A 380 -0.41 10.18 -13.96
CA VAL A 380 -1.20 8.96 -14.11
C VAL A 380 -1.69 8.49 -12.74
N SER A 381 -2.98 8.16 -12.63
CA SER A 381 -3.53 7.56 -11.40
C SER A 381 -3.01 6.12 -11.19
N GLU A 382 -3.06 5.60 -9.97
CA GLU A 382 -2.62 4.23 -9.68
C GLU A 382 -3.40 3.18 -10.49
N LYS A 383 -4.71 3.40 -10.70
CA LYS A 383 -5.55 2.53 -11.54
C LYS A 383 -5.10 2.52 -13.00
N GLU A 384 -4.91 3.70 -13.58
CA GLU A 384 -4.45 3.83 -14.97
C GLU A 384 -3.04 3.25 -15.15
N ALA A 385 -2.16 3.43 -14.15
CA ALA A 385 -0.84 2.82 -14.15
C ALA A 385 -0.93 1.28 -14.16
N LEU A 386 -1.79 0.68 -13.33
CA LEU A 386 -2.03 -0.77 -13.37
C LEU A 386 -2.53 -1.26 -14.74
N ILE A 387 -3.42 -0.50 -15.39
CA ILE A 387 -3.91 -0.84 -16.74
C ILE A 387 -2.77 -0.79 -17.76
N ILE A 388 -1.94 0.26 -17.74
CA ILE A 388 -0.78 0.36 -18.64
C ILE A 388 0.20 -0.80 -18.41
N LEU A 389 0.49 -1.11 -17.14
CA LEU A 389 1.38 -2.22 -16.77
C LEU A 389 0.82 -3.58 -17.19
N LEU A 390 -0.50 -3.79 -17.06
CA LEU A 390 -1.18 -4.99 -17.54
C LEU A 390 -1.00 -5.15 -19.05
N GLN A 391 -1.30 -4.10 -19.81
CA GLN A 391 -1.27 -4.12 -21.28
C GLN A 391 0.14 -4.38 -21.83
N ILE A 392 1.16 -3.72 -21.27
CA ILE A 392 2.57 -3.92 -21.68
C ILE A 392 3.12 -5.25 -21.17
N GLY A 393 2.89 -5.58 -19.91
CA GLY A 393 3.36 -6.85 -19.32
C GLY A 393 2.78 -8.06 -20.04
N TYR A 394 1.48 -8.04 -20.35
CA TYR A 394 0.81 -9.12 -21.08
C TYR A 394 1.40 -9.30 -22.49
N THR A 395 1.73 -8.20 -23.15
CA THR A 395 2.36 -8.23 -24.48
C THR A 395 3.75 -8.85 -24.43
N LEU A 396 4.55 -8.49 -23.42
CA LEU A 396 5.88 -9.07 -23.20
C LEU A 396 5.77 -10.57 -22.90
N GLU A 397 4.87 -10.98 -22.01
CA GLU A 397 4.61 -12.39 -21.69
C GLU A 397 4.27 -13.18 -22.96
N LYS A 398 3.39 -12.65 -23.82
CA LYS A 398 3.04 -13.28 -25.10
C LYS A 398 4.20 -13.40 -26.08
N CYS A 399 5.19 -12.49 -26.02
CA CYS A 399 6.42 -12.61 -26.80
C CYS A 399 7.33 -13.70 -26.24
N TYR A 400 7.44 -13.80 -24.91
CA TYR A 400 8.25 -14.81 -24.22
C TYR A 400 7.71 -16.22 -24.43
N GLU A 401 6.40 -16.43 -24.28
CA GLU A 401 5.73 -17.72 -24.50
C GLU A 401 5.94 -18.25 -25.92
N ARG A 402 5.98 -17.37 -26.92
CA ARG A 402 6.24 -17.72 -28.32
C ARG A 402 7.74 -17.82 -28.66
N GLY A 403 8.63 -17.57 -27.71
CA GLY A 403 10.08 -17.60 -27.92
C GLY A 403 10.57 -16.57 -28.95
N ILE A 404 9.88 -15.44 -29.11
CA ILE A 404 10.30 -14.38 -30.05
C ILE A 404 11.60 -13.74 -29.55
N PHE A 405 11.64 -13.43 -28.26
CA PHE A 405 12.80 -13.04 -27.48
C PHE A 405 12.57 -13.47 -26.03
N HIS A 406 13.60 -13.45 -25.20
CA HIS A 406 13.54 -13.80 -23.77
C HIS A 406 13.52 -12.57 -22.85
N LYS A 407 13.88 -11.41 -23.39
CA LYS A 407 13.97 -10.12 -22.71
C LYS A 407 13.91 -9.00 -23.76
N HIS A 408 13.17 -7.92 -23.49
CA HIS A 408 13.13 -6.72 -24.33
C HIS A 408 14.38 -5.85 -24.15
N GLY A 409 14.79 -5.60 -22.90
CA GLY A 409 16.12 -5.10 -22.57
C GLY A 409 16.29 -3.58 -22.51
N ASP A 410 15.42 -2.79 -23.14
CA ASP A 410 15.41 -1.32 -23.00
C ASP A 410 13.99 -0.76 -22.81
N LEU A 411 13.24 -1.35 -21.87
CA LEU A 411 11.90 -0.85 -21.54
C LEU A 411 11.99 0.44 -20.71
N LYS A 412 11.33 1.48 -21.18
CA LYS A 412 11.28 2.82 -20.58
C LYS A 412 10.10 3.61 -21.14
N PRO A 413 9.69 4.74 -20.52
CA PRO A 413 8.56 5.53 -21.02
C PRO A 413 8.71 5.98 -22.47
N GLU A 414 9.93 6.27 -22.94
CA GLU A 414 10.21 6.66 -24.33
C GLU A 414 9.96 5.53 -25.35
N ASN A 415 10.07 4.27 -24.92
CA ASN A 415 9.87 3.08 -25.77
C ASN A 415 8.47 2.47 -25.62
N ILE A 416 7.56 3.19 -24.95
CA ILE A 416 6.14 2.86 -24.89
C ILE A 416 5.39 4.02 -25.54
N LEU A 417 5.07 3.85 -26.82
CA LEU A 417 4.35 4.83 -27.61
C LEU A 417 2.85 4.82 -27.28
N ILE A 418 2.14 5.83 -27.76
CA ILE A 418 0.71 6.00 -27.54
C ILE A 418 0.03 6.14 -28.90
N ASP A 419 -0.79 5.16 -29.26
CA ASP A 419 -1.51 5.18 -30.53
C ASP A 419 -2.64 6.23 -30.55
N LYS A 420 -3.36 6.29 -31.68
CA LYS A 420 -4.45 7.26 -31.89
C LYS A 420 -5.63 7.04 -30.93
N GLU A 421 -5.89 5.81 -30.51
CA GLU A 421 -6.93 5.48 -29.54
C GLU A 421 -6.52 5.83 -28.10
N GLY A 422 -5.23 5.99 -27.80
CA GLY A 422 -4.74 6.16 -26.42
C GLY A 422 -4.41 4.83 -25.74
N ARG A 423 -3.97 3.84 -26.50
CA ARG A 423 -3.40 2.59 -26.00
C ARG A 423 -1.88 2.69 -25.98
N PRO A 424 -1.20 2.12 -24.96
CA PRO A 424 0.25 2.02 -24.93
C PRO A 424 0.72 0.93 -25.91
N VAL A 425 1.81 1.20 -26.64
CA VAL A 425 2.36 0.36 -27.71
C VAL A 425 3.85 0.20 -27.52
N LEU A 426 4.32 -1.04 -27.35
CA LEU A 426 5.73 -1.36 -27.20
C LEU A 426 6.49 -1.20 -28.53
N THR A 427 7.66 -0.56 -28.48
CA THR A 427 8.54 -0.36 -29.64
C THR A 427 10.02 -0.55 -29.27
N ASP A 428 10.90 -0.45 -30.28
CA ASP A 428 12.37 -0.43 -30.15
C ASP A 428 12.99 -1.74 -29.65
N PHE A 429 12.90 -2.80 -30.47
CA PHE A 429 13.39 -4.14 -30.16
C PHE A 429 14.89 -4.34 -30.42
N GLY A 430 15.66 -3.29 -30.72
CA GLY A 430 17.09 -3.38 -31.06
C GLY A 430 17.99 -3.90 -29.92
N THR A 431 17.48 -3.99 -28.68
CA THR A 431 18.18 -4.55 -27.50
C THR A 431 17.59 -5.89 -27.05
N ALA A 432 16.61 -6.43 -27.77
CA ALA A 432 15.94 -7.67 -27.37
C ALA A 432 16.87 -8.89 -27.47
N LEU A 433 16.82 -9.76 -26.47
CA LEU A 433 17.68 -10.94 -26.36
C LEU A 433 16.97 -12.17 -26.95
N THR A 434 17.46 -12.68 -28.08
CA THR A 434 16.88 -13.85 -28.79
C THR A 434 17.65 -15.16 -28.57
N GLY A 435 18.78 -15.11 -27.86
CA GLY A 435 19.67 -16.26 -27.65
C GLY A 435 20.40 -16.23 -26.29
N PRO A 436 21.41 -17.09 -26.06
CA PRO A 436 22.11 -17.16 -24.79
C PRO A 436 22.84 -15.86 -24.45
N TYR A 437 22.85 -15.51 -23.16
CA TYR A 437 23.45 -14.28 -22.65
C TYR A 437 24.97 -14.26 -22.86
N THR A 438 25.50 -13.26 -23.58
CA THR A 438 26.93 -13.13 -23.90
C THR A 438 27.64 -11.99 -23.16
N GLY A 439 26.99 -11.34 -22.18
CA GLY A 439 27.64 -10.44 -21.23
C GLY A 439 27.79 -8.96 -21.64
N GLU A 440 27.33 -8.56 -22.83
CA GLU A 440 27.19 -7.14 -23.19
C GLU A 440 25.71 -6.78 -23.29
N MET A 441 25.20 -5.98 -22.33
CA MET A 441 23.86 -5.38 -22.45
C MET A 441 23.98 -3.86 -22.55
N GLY A 442 23.41 -3.33 -23.63
CA GLY A 442 22.98 -1.94 -23.67
C GLY A 442 21.68 -1.78 -22.87
N GLY A 443 21.41 -0.56 -22.43
CA GLY A 443 20.17 -0.22 -21.74
C GLY A 443 20.28 1.16 -21.11
N THR A 444 19.12 1.80 -20.92
CA THR A 444 19.08 3.11 -20.27
C THR A 444 19.34 2.94 -18.77
N ALA A 445 20.43 3.53 -18.25
CA ALA A 445 20.97 3.25 -16.90
C ALA A 445 19.94 3.24 -15.74
N ARG A 446 18.87 4.05 -15.83
CA ARG A 446 17.80 4.13 -14.81
C ARG A 446 16.86 2.91 -14.80
N TYR A 447 16.64 2.30 -15.95
CA TYR A 447 15.73 1.17 -16.16
C TYR A 447 16.48 -0.15 -16.37
N PHE A 448 17.81 -0.06 -16.53
CA PHE A 448 18.67 -1.20 -16.76
C PHE A 448 18.77 -2.09 -15.52
N CYS A 449 18.60 -3.39 -15.74
CA CYS A 449 18.86 -4.43 -14.76
C CYS A 449 19.68 -5.56 -15.40
N ASP A 450 20.86 -5.81 -14.82
CA ASP A 450 21.79 -6.86 -15.23
C ASP A 450 21.33 -8.24 -14.72
N VAL A 451 20.26 -8.74 -15.33
CA VAL A 451 19.83 -10.14 -15.24
C VAL A 451 19.50 -10.64 -16.65
N PRO A 452 19.79 -11.92 -16.95
CA PRO A 452 19.70 -12.46 -18.31
C PRO A 452 18.28 -12.85 -18.73
N ASP A 453 17.27 -12.55 -17.92
CA ASP A 453 15.92 -13.05 -18.06
C ASP A 453 14.85 -11.95 -17.92
N ASP A 454 13.59 -12.34 -18.05
CA ASP A 454 12.40 -11.47 -18.03
C ASP A 454 12.28 -10.57 -16.78
N ARG A 455 12.95 -10.92 -15.67
CA ARG A 455 13.01 -10.08 -14.46
C ARG A 455 13.62 -8.71 -14.73
N ALA A 456 14.44 -8.58 -15.77
CA ALA A 456 14.97 -7.28 -16.18
C ALA A 456 13.86 -6.34 -16.68
N ASP A 457 12.91 -6.87 -17.46
CA ASP A 457 11.79 -6.08 -17.96
C ASP A 457 10.75 -5.85 -16.87
N VAL A 458 10.58 -6.79 -15.93
CA VAL A 458 9.78 -6.59 -14.71
C VAL A 458 10.35 -5.47 -13.85
N TYR A 459 11.68 -5.43 -13.64
CA TYR A 459 12.34 -4.31 -12.96
C TYR A 459 12.03 -2.98 -13.66
N ALA A 460 12.17 -2.95 -15.00
CA ALA A 460 11.91 -1.76 -15.80
C ALA A 460 10.45 -1.31 -15.72
N LEU A 461 9.48 -2.23 -15.76
CA LEU A 461 8.05 -1.96 -15.53
C LEU A 461 7.80 -1.34 -14.15
N GLY A 462 8.44 -1.88 -13.10
CA GLY A 462 8.38 -1.31 -11.75
C GLY A 462 8.90 0.14 -11.72
N ARG A 463 9.99 0.43 -12.43
CA ARG A 463 10.51 1.81 -12.58
C ARG A 463 9.57 2.72 -13.38
N VAL A 464 9.00 2.23 -14.48
CA VAL A 464 8.00 2.95 -15.27
C VAL A 464 6.78 3.29 -14.41
N ALA A 465 6.31 2.37 -13.57
CA ALA A 465 5.19 2.62 -12.65
C ALA A 465 5.46 3.81 -11.70
N VAL A 466 6.67 3.89 -11.13
CA VAL A 466 7.09 5.03 -10.30
C VAL A 466 7.05 6.32 -11.10
N ASP A 467 7.60 6.31 -12.31
CA ASP A 467 7.70 7.50 -13.15
C ASP A 467 6.31 8.00 -13.61
N LEU A 468 5.39 7.08 -13.92
CA LEU A 468 4.01 7.40 -14.31
C LEU A 468 3.22 8.07 -13.18
N VAL A 469 3.33 7.55 -11.95
CA VAL A 469 2.53 8.02 -10.81
C VAL A 469 3.18 9.18 -10.06
N LYS A 470 4.51 9.18 -9.92
CA LYS A 470 5.24 10.14 -9.06
C LYS A 470 6.19 11.07 -9.85
N GLY A 471 6.41 10.80 -11.13
CA GLY A 471 7.31 11.58 -11.98
C GLY A 471 8.72 10.98 -12.06
N ARG A 472 9.48 11.35 -13.10
CA ARG A 472 10.76 10.69 -13.47
C ARG A 472 11.85 10.77 -12.41
N GLU A 473 11.86 11.82 -11.60
CA GLU A 473 12.88 12.01 -10.56
C GLU A 473 12.56 11.24 -9.27
N ALA A 474 11.35 10.67 -9.17
CA ALA A 474 10.90 10.03 -7.95
C ALA A 474 11.62 8.69 -7.68
N SER A 475 11.94 8.49 -6.40
CA SER A 475 12.43 7.19 -5.91
C SER A 475 11.26 6.24 -5.65
N GLU A 476 11.54 4.93 -5.65
CA GLU A 476 10.58 3.89 -5.26
C GLU A 476 9.90 4.16 -3.91
N LYS A 477 10.65 4.68 -2.92
CA LYS A 477 10.14 4.98 -1.58
C LYS A 477 9.02 6.02 -1.57
N SER A 478 8.87 6.82 -2.63
CA SER A 478 7.78 7.78 -2.77
C SER A 478 6.40 7.13 -2.95
N LEU A 479 6.37 5.83 -3.27
CA LEU A 479 5.15 5.02 -3.31
C LEU A 479 4.74 4.47 -1.93
N LYS A 480 5.44 4.74 -0.82
CA LYS A 480 4.99 4.24 0.49
C LYS A 480 3.54 4.68 0.79
N GLY A 481 2.68 3.70 1.08
CA GLY A 481 1.24 3.92 1.30
C GLY A 481 0.38 3.89 0.03
N SER A 482 0.99 3.80 -1.16
CA SER A 482 0.31 3.49 -2.43
C SER A 482 0.02 2.00 -2.55
N LEU A 483 -1.02 1.65 -3.29
CA LEU A 483 -1.36 0.28 -3.65
C LEU A 483 -0.24 -0.40 -4.47
N LEU A 484 0.49 0.38 -5.27
CA LEU A 484 1.56 -0.11 -6.14
C LEU A 484 2.84 -0.49 -5.39
N TYR A 485 2.99 -0.07 -4.12
CA TYR A 485 4.28 -0.20 -3.43
C TYR A 485 4.77 -1.64 -3.34
N GLY A 486 3.89 -2.59 -2.98
CA GLY A 486 4.24 -4.01 -2.85
C GLY A 486 4.75 -4.59 -4.16
N LEU A 487 3.95 -4.47 -5.23
CA LEU A 487 4.29 -4.91 -6.58
C LEU A 487 5.61 -4.31 -7.08
N VAL A 488 5.74 -2.98 -7.00
CA VAL A 488 6.93 -2.26 -7.49
C VAL A 488 8.17 -2.64 -6.67
N HIS A 489 8.04 -2.78 -5.35
CA HIS A 489 9.15 -3.18 -4.49
C HIS A 489 9.71 -4.54 -4.90
N ARG A 490 8.84 -5.54 -5.04
CA ARG A 490 9.21 -6.91 -5.45
C ARG A 490 9.80 -6.96 -6.84
N ALA A 491 9.21 -6.22 -7.79
CA ALA A 491 9.72 -6.07 -9.15
C ALA A 491 11.13 -5.48 -9.16
N MET A 492 11.36 -4.38 -8.43
CA MET A 492 12.68 -3.73 -8.35
C MET A 492 13.72 -4.55 -7.57
N LYS A 493 13.27 -5.42 -6.66
CA LYS A 493 14.10 -6.41 -5.96
C LYS A 493 14.39 -7.68 -6.78
N LYS A 494 13.75 -7.83 -7.96
CA LYS A 494 13.95 -8.96 -8.88
C LYS A 494 13.48 -10.28 -8.27
N GLU A 495 12.47 -10.19 -7.39
CA GLU A 495 11.91 -11.32 -6.65
C GLU A 495 10.86 -12.10 -7.46
N ILE A 496 10.31 -11.47 -8.51
CA ILE A 496 9.18 -12.00 -9.30
C ILE A 496 9.47 -11.99 -10.78
N ARG A 497 8.93 -13.00 -11.49
CA ARG A 497 8.92 -13.15 -12.95
C ARG A 497 7.73 -12.40 -13.58
N MET A 498 7.69 -12.33 -14.91
CA MET A 498 6.62 -11.61 -15.64
C MET A 498 5.23 -12.18 -15.33
N GLY A 499 5.08 -13.50 -15.27
CA GLY A 499 3.80 -14.14 -14.92
C GLY A 499 3.31 -13.76 -13.52
N GLU A 500 4.19 -13.88 -12.52
CA GLU A 500 3.88 -13.47 -11.13
C GLU A 500 3.56 -11.98 -11.01
N PHE A 501 4.27 -11.14 -11.78
CA PHE A 501 4.00 -9.70 -11.87
C PHE A 501 2.59 -9.44 -12.42
N LEU A 502 2.19 -10.13 -13.50
CA LEU A 502 0.86 -9.99 -14.09
C LEU A 502 -0.24 -10.49 -13.18
N ASP A 503 -0.02 -11.59 -12.45
CA ASP A 503 -1.00 -12.10 -11.49
C ASP A 503 -1.22 -11.12 -10.33
N GLU A 504 -0.16 -10.47 -9.86
CA GLU A 504 -0.28 -9.42 -8.85
C GLU A 504 -0.95 -8.15 -9.43
N VAL A 505 -0.65 -7.73 -10.66
CA VAL A 505 -1.35 -6.63 -11.33
C VAL A 505 -2.85 -6.92 -11.48
N LYS A 506 -3.23 -8.13 -11.95
CA LYS A 506 -4.63 -8.57 -12.06
C LYS A 506 -5.31 -8.50 -10.69
N ARG A 507 -4.68 -9.07 -9.66
CA ARG A 507 -5.19 -9.02 -8.28
C ARG A 507 -5.46 -7.58 -7.84
N LEU A 508 -4.50 -6.68 -8.04
CA LEU A 508 -4.66 -5.28 -7.66
C LEU A 508 -5.79 -4.59 -8.45
N LEU A 509 -5.94 -4.85 -9.75
CA LEU A 509 -7.01 -4.28 -10.58
C LEU A 509 -8.42 -4.68 -10.14
N ILE A 510 -8.58 -5.84 -9.49
CA ILE A 510 -9.86 -6.25 -8.89
C ILE A 510 -10.22 -5.31 -7.72
N TYR A 511 -9.24 -4.87 -6.93
CA TYR A 511 -9.44 -4.04 -5.74
C TYR A 511 -9.62 -2.55 -6.03
N VAL A 512 -9.22 -2.06 -7.21
CA VAL A 512 -9.36 -0.63 -7.60
C VAL A 512 -10.59 -0.39 -8.49
N LYS A 513 -11.58 -1.31 -8.47
CA LYS A 513 -12.79 -1.19 -9.27
C LYS A 513 -13.58 0.07 -8.93
#